data_AF-Q8WTR2-F1
#
_entry.id   AF-Q8WTR2-F1
#
_cell.length_a   1.000
_cell.length_b   1.000
_cell.length_c   1.000
_cell.angle_alpha   90.00
_cell.angle_beta   90.00
_cell.angle_gamma   90.00
#
_symmetry.space_group_name_H-M   'P 1'
#
loop_
_entity.id
_entity.type
_entity.pdbx_description
1 polymer ?
#
loop_
_entity_poly.entity_id
_entity_poly.type
_entity_poly.pdbx_seq_one_letter_code
_entity_poly.pdbx_strand_id
1 'polypeptide(L)'
;MYSLNQEIKAFSRNNLRKQCTRVTTLTGKKIIETWKDARIHVVEEVEPSSGGGCGYVQDLSSDLQVGVIKPWLLLGSQDAAHDLDTLKKNKVTHILNVAYGVENAFLSDFTYKSISILDLPETNILSYFPECFEFIEEAKRKDGVVLVHCNAGVSRAAAIVIGFLMNSEQTSFTSAFSLVKNARPSICPNSGFMEQLRTYQEGKESNKCDRIQENSS
;
A
#
# COMPACT_ATOMS: atom_id res chain seq x y z
N MET A 1 32.25 -17.60 -43.89
CA MET A 1 31.15 -17.10 -43.05
C MET A 1 30.40 -16.07 -43.84
N TYR A 2 29.10 -16.26 -44.07
CA TYR A 2 28.27 -15.17 -44.57
C TYR A 2 28.19 -14.11 -43.47
N SER A 3 28.25 -12.84 -43.86
CA SER A 3 28.02 -11.74 -42.91
C SER A 3 26.55 -11.79 -42.48
N LEU A 4 26.24 -11.46 -41.21
CA LEU A 4 24.86 -11.34 -40.71
C LEU A 4 23.97 -10.48 -41.65
N ASN A 5 24.54 -9.43 -42.26
CA ASN A 5 23.86 -8.60 -43.24
C ASN A 5 23.47 -9.35 -44.52
N GLN A 6 24.28 -10.32 -44.96
CA GLN A 6 23.95 -11.17 -46.11
C GLN A 6 22.84 -12.16 -45.76
N GLU A 7 22.87 -12.73 -44.55
CA GLU A 7 21.81 -13.62 -44.07
C GLU A 7 20.45 -12.90 -43.98
N ILE A 8 20.43 -11.68 -43.42
CA ILE A 8 19.21 -10.85 -43.36
C ILE A 8 18.69 -10.52 -44.76
N LYS A 9 19.59 -10.17 -45.71
CA LYS A 9 19.20 -9.86 -47.10
C LYS A 9 18.69 -11.10 -47.87
N ALA A 10 19.27 -12.27 -47.60
CA ALA A 10 18.88 -13.53 -48.23
C ALA A 10 17.63 -14.15 -47.59
N PHE A 11 17.26 -13.73 -46.37
CA PHE A 11 16.11 -14.27 -45.67
C PHE A 11 14.80 -13.92 -46.38
N SER A 12 14.13 -14.95 -46.91
CA SER A 12 12.82 -14.78 -47.54
C SER A 12 11.78 -14.37 -46.52
N ARG A 13 11.08 -13.25 -46.77
CA ARG A 13 9.96 -12.79 -45.93
C ARG A 13 8.84 -13.83 -45.81
N ASN A 14 8.72 -14.76 -46.77
CA ASN A 14 7.73 -15.84 -46.73
C ASN A 14 8.01 -16.86 -45.61
N ASN A 15 9.24 -16.90 -45.08
CA ASN A 15 9.61 -17.75 -43.95
C ASN A 15 9.37 -17.10 -42.59
N LEU A 16 8.99 -15.82 -42.54
CA LEU A 16 8.61 -15.17 -41.29
C LEU A 16 7.27 -15.71 -40.81
N ARG A 17 7.21 -16.12 -39.54
CA ARG A 17 5.94 -16.44 -38.89
C ARG A 17 5.03 -15.21 -38.98
N LYS A 18 3.80 -15.41 -39.46
CA LYS A 18 2.79 -14.34 -39.49
C LYS A 18 2.53 -13.88 -38.06
N GLN A 19 2.70 -12.59 -37.83
CA GLN A 19 2.47 -11.92 -36.55
C GLN A 19 1.19 -11.09 -36.66
N CYS A 20 0.41 -11.12 -35.59
CA CYS A 20 -0.78 -10.33 -35.39
C CYS A 20 -0.57 -9.56 -34.09
N THR A 21 -0.49 -8.24 -34.17
CA THR A 21 -0.25 -7.40 -32.99
C THR A 21 -1.55 -6.75 -32.59
N ARG A 22 -2.01 -7.03 -31.37
CA ARG A 22 -3.13 -6.33 -30.77
C ARG A 22 -2.62 -5.04 -30.14
N VAL A 23 -3.03 -3.91 -30.68
CA VAL A 23 -2.67 -2.56 -30.21
C VAL A 23 -3.89 -1.94 -29.54
N THR A 24 -3.72 -1.42 -28.33
CA THR A 24 -4.76 -0.62 -27.66
C THR A 24 -4.32 0.84 -27.71
N THR A 25 -5.12 1.69 -28.35
CA THR A 25 -4.82 3.12 -28.47
C THR A 25 -5.03 3.84 -27.13
N LEU A 26 -4.51 5.08 -27.02
CA LEU A 26 -4.81 5.97 -25.89
C LEU A 26 -6.31 6.24 -25.70
N THR A 27 -7.10 6.09 -26.77
CA THR A 27 -8.55 6.22 -26.74
C THR A 27 -9.27 4.93 -26.33
N GLY A 28 -8.54 3.87 -25.99
CA GLY A 28 -9.09 2.56 -25.64
C GLY A 28 -9.53 1.71 -26.83
N LYS A 29 -9.38 2.19 -28.08
CA LYS A 29 -9.71 1.40 -29.26
C LYS A 29 -8.74 0.23 -29.38
N LYS A 30 -9.28 -0.98 -29.57
CA LYS A 30 -8.50 -2.18 -29.83
C LYS A 30 -8.39 -2.39 -31.33
N ILE A 31 -7.16 -2.49 -31.80
CA ILE A 31 -6.81 -2.58 -33.19
C ILE A 31 -5.95 -3.83 -33.38
N ILE A 32 -6.30 -4.63 -34.38
CA ILE A 32 -5.46 -5.75 -34.83
C ILE A 32 -4.66 -5.28 -36.04
N GLU A 33 -3.34 -5.20 -35.88
CA GLU A 33 -2.41 -5.03 -36.99
C GLU A 33 -2.00 -6.40 -37.52
N THR A 34 -2.33 -6.68 -38.78
CA THR A 34 -1.85 -7.85 -39.52
C THR A 34 -1.04 -7.40 -40.71
N TRP A 35 0.20 -7.86 -40.82
CA TRP A 35 1.01 -7.63 -42.02
C TRP A 35 0.59 -8.60 -43.14
N LYS A 36 0.18 -8.08 -44.30
CA LYS A 36 -0.01 -8.85 -45.55
C LYS A 36 0.69 -8.14 -46.70
N ASP A 37 1.49 -8.87 -47.47
CA ASP A 37 2.14 -8.38 -48.69
C ASP A 37 2.83 -7.01 -48.55
N ALA A 38 3.63 -6.86 -47.48
CA ALA A 38 4.33 -5.62 -47.09
C ALA A 38 3.42 -4.40 -46.80
N ARG A 39 2.11 -4.61 -46.65
CA ARG A 39 1.14 -3.62 -46.19
C ARG A 39 0.58 -4.01 -44.83
N ILE A 40 0.38 -3.02 -43.97
CA ILE A 40 -0.29 -3.21 -42.68
C ILE A 40 -1.79 -3.16 -42.94
N HIS A 41 -2.48 -4.27 -42.66
CA HIS A 41 -3.93 -4.28 -42.56
C HIS A 41 -4.31 -4.05 -41.11
N VAL A 42 -5.10 -3.00 -40.90
CA VAL A 42 -5.55 -2.54 -39.58
C VAL A 42 -7.04 -2.85 -39.49
N VAL A 43 -7.43 -3.73 -38.58
CA VAL A 43 -8.84 -4.04 -38.31
C VAL A 43 -9.16 -3.54 -36.91
N GLU A 44 -10.13 -2.63 -36.79
CA GLU A 44 -10.66 -2.22 -35.48
C GLU A 44 -11.54 -3.35 -34.94
N GLU A 45 -11.25 -3.85 -33.73
CA GLU A 45 -12.16 -4.77 -33.04
C GLU A 45 -13.43 -3.98 -32.68
N VAL A 46 -14.55 -4.29 -33.33
CA VAL A 46 -15.85 -3.78 -32.91
C VAL A 46 -16.26 -4.55 -31.66
N GLU A 47 -16.09 -3.93 -30.49
CA GLU A 47 -16.65 -4.45 -29.23
C GLU A 47 -18.18 -4.63 -29.40
N PRO A 48 -18.77 -5.78 -29.01
CA PRO A 48 -20.22 -5.91 -28.97
C PRO A 48 -20.76 -4.81 -28.06
N SER A 49 -21.73 -4.05 -28.58
CA SER A 49 -22.32 -2.87 -27.96
C SER A 49 -22.74 -3.13 -26.51
N SER A 50 -21.84 -2.87 -25.55
CA SER A 50 -22.09 -2.89 -24.10
C SER A 50 -20.96 -2.13 -23.38
N GLY A 51 -21.17 -0.83 -23.14
CA GLY A 51 -20.52 -0.05 -22.08
C GLY A 51 -19.03 0.28 -22.24
N GLY A 52 -18.72 1.57 -22.47
CA GLY A 52 -17.36 2.08 -22.62
C GLY A 52 -16.47 1.98 -21.36
N GLY A 53 -15.86 0.82 -21.15
CA GLY A 53 -14.82 0.62 -20.15
C GLY A 53 -13.43 0.89 -20.73
N CYS A 54 -12.72 1.87 -20.19
CA CYS A 54 -11.30 2.07 -20.45
C CYS A 54 -10.54 0.75 -20.13
N GLY A 55 -9.76 0.25 -21.08
CA GLY A 55 -9.14 -1.09 -21.05
C GLY A 55 -8.01 -1.25 -20.04
N TYR A 56 -8.31 -1.13 -18.75
CA TYR A 56 -7.49 -1.68 -17.68
C TYR A 56 -7.98 -3.09 -17.37
N VAL A 57 -7.06 -4.06 -17.28
CA VAL A 57 -7.36 -5.34 -16.63
C VAL A 57 -7.38 -5.03 -15.14
N GLN A 58 -8.56 -5.06 -14.51
CA GLN A 58 -8.66 -4.93 -13.07
C GLN A 58 -7.91 -6.11 -12.46
N ASP A 59 -6.75 -5.85 -11.85
CA ASP A 59 -6.08 -6.85 -11.03
C ASP A 59 -6.96 -7.08 -9.80
N LEU A 60 -7.63 -8.23 -9.78
CA LEU A 60 -8.54 -8.64 -8.71
C LEU A 60 -7.79 -9.29 -7.54
N SER A 61 -6.46 -9.31 -7.56
CA SER A 61 -5.70 -9.84 -6.43
C SER A 61 -5.86 -8.93 -5.22
N SER A 62 -6.73 -9.34 -4.29
CA SER A 62 -6.88 -8.69 -2.98
C SER A 62 -5.55 -8.67 -2.25
N ASP A 63 -5.16 -7.51 -1.72
CA ASP A 63 -3.94 -7.38 -0.92
C ASP A 63 -4.19 -7.89 0.51
N LEU A 64 -4.13 -9.22 0.66
CA LEU A 64 -4.27 -9.90 1.95
C LEU A 64 -2.94 -9.95 2.73
N GLN A 65 -1.91 -9.22 2.32
CA GLN A 65 -0.63 -9.20 3.03
C GLN A 65 -0.75 -8.44 4.36
N VAL A 66 -0.58 -9.15 5.47
CA VAL A 66 -0.49 -8.54 6.80
C VAL A 66 0.96 -8.41 7.21
N GLY A 67 1.40 -7.19 7.51
CA GLY A 67 2.70 -6.94 8.13
C GLY A 67 2.64 -7.21 9.62
N VAL A 68 3.44 -8.17 10.10
CA VAL A 68 3.57 -8.49 11.52
C VAL A 68 4.73 -7.69 12.11
N ILE A 69 4.44 -6.56 12.75
CA ILE A 69 5.46 -5.68 13.35
C ILE A 69 5.88 -6.24 14.72
N LYS A 70 4.89 -6.69 15.49
CA LYS A 70 5.04 -7.48 16.73
C LYS A 70 3.99 -8.59 16.71
N PRO A 71 4.10 -9.64 17.55
CA PRO A 71 3.08 -10.68 17.63
C PRO A 71 1.64 -10.17 17.85
N TRP A 72 1.50 -9.00 18.48
CA TRP A 72 0.22 -8.35 18.80
C TRP A 72 -0.06 -7.08 17.96
N LEU A 73 0.87 -6.61 17.13
CA LEU A 73 0.75 -5.37 16.36
C LEU A 73 0.92 -5.64 14.87
N LEU A 74 -0.17 -5.48 14.14
CA LEU A 74 -0.28 -5.80 12.71
C LEU A 74 -0.59 -4.56 11.88
N LEU A 75 -0.15 -4.57 10.63
CA LEU A 75 -0.39 -3.51 9.64
C LEU A 75 -0.98 -4.13 8.36
N GLY A 76 -2.05 -3.55 7.82
CA GLY A 76 -2.70 -4.06 6.61
C GLY A 76 -3.43 -3.03 5.76
N SER A 77 -3.92 -3.50 4.61
CA SER A 77 -4.85 -2.80 3.72
C SER A 77 -6.30 -2.97 4.19
N GLN A 78 -7.24 -2.32 3.51
CA GLN A 78 -8.67 -2.58 3.72
C GLN A 78 -9.04 -4.01 3.32
N ASP A 79 -8.40 -4.59 2.30
CA ASP A 79 -8.71 -5.94 1.81
C ASP A 79 -8.45 -6.97 2.92
N ALA A 80 -7.30 -6.86 3.60
CA ALA A 80 -6.99 -7.68 4.77
C ALA A 80 -7.95 -7.44 5.96
N ALA A 81 -8.47 -6.23 6.11
CA ALA A 81 -9.44 -5.87 7.15
C ALA A 81 -10.88 -6.33 6.82
N HIS A 82 -11.17 -6.60 5.55
CA HIS A 82 -12.46 -7.12 5.07
C HIS A 82 -12.45 -8.63 4.85
N ASP A 83 -11.32 -9.31 5.10
CA ASP A 83 -11.20 -10.76 4.95
C ASP A 83 -11.20 -11.47 6.32
N LEU A 84 -12.31 -12.13 6.64
CA LEU A 84 -12.51 -12.76 7.95
C LEU A 84 -11.48 -13.86 8.22
N ASP A 85 -11.08 -14.61 7.20
CA ASP A 85 -10.12 -15.70 7.33
C ASP A 85 -8.73 -15.17 7.67
N THR A 86 -8.29 -14.08 7.03
CA THR A 86 -7.05 -13.38 7.36
C THR A 86 -7.08 -12.85 8.79
N LEU A 87 -8.18 -12.22 9.22
CA LEU A 87 -8.32 -11.72 10.59
C LEU A 87 -8.25 -12.85 11.63
N LYS A 88 -8.99 -13.94 11.42
CA LYS A 88 -8.99 -15.13 12.30
C LYS A 88 -7.64 -15.83 12.34
N LYS A 89 -7.00 -16.00 11.18
CA LYS A 89 -5.65 -16.60 11.07
C LYS A 89 -4.62 -15.83 11.91
N ASN A 90 -4.74 -14.50 11.93
CA ASN A 90 -3.85 -13.62 12.70
C ASN A 90 -4.36 -13.35 14.13
N LYS A 91 -5.46 -13.99 14.56
CA LYS A 91 -6.06 -13.85 15.90
C LYS A 91 -6.39 -12.40 16.26
N VAL A 92 -6.78 -11.59 15.28
CA VAL A 92 -7.13 -10.19 15.48
C VAL A 92 -8.30 -10.08 16.46
N THR A 93 -8.24 -9.10 17.35
CA THR A 93 -9.29 -8.79 18.34
C THR A 93 -9.72 -7.33 18.25
N HIS A 94 -8.79 -6.46 17.88
CA HIS A 94 -8.99 -5.01 17.78
C HIS A 94 -8.59 -4.54 16.40
N ILE A 95 -9.35 -3.62 15.81
CA ILE A 95 -9.09 -3.07 14.48
C ILE A 95 -9.12 -1.55 14.55
N LEU A 96 -7.99 -0.92 14.25
CA LEU A 96 -7.85 0.52 14.10
C LEU A 96 -7.92 0.88 12.61
N ASN A 97 -9.06 1.42 12.19
CA ASN A 97 -9.29 1.88 10.82
C ASN A 97 -8.96 3.36 10.72
N VAL A 98 -7.84 3.70 10.09
CA VAL A 98 -7.42 5.10 9.87
C VAL A 98 -7.68 5.61 8.46
N ALA A 99 -8.54 4.93 7.69
CA ALA A 99 -8.91 5.35 6.35
C ALA A 99 -10.12 6.28 6.34
N TYR A 100 -10.08 7.22 5.40
CA TYR A 100 -11.25 8.00 5.01
C TYR A 100 -12.14 7.17 4.07
N GLY A 101 -13.44 7.06 4.40
CA GLY A 101 -14.45 6.43 3.54
C GLY A 101 -14.43 4.90 3.47
N VAL A 102 -13.71 4.22 4.38
CA VAL A 102 -13.66 2.75 4.45
C VAL A 102 -14.49 2.29 5.64
N GLU A 103 -15.49 1.46 5.38
CA GLU A 103 -16.37 0.88 6.41
C GLU A 103 -15.72 -0.30 7.13
N ASN A 104 -16.31 -0.71 8.26
CA ASN A 104 -15.86 -1.85 9.05
C ASN A 104 -16.75 -3.07 8.73
N ALA A 105 -16.15 -4.17 8.28
CA ALA A 105 -16.91 -5.33 7.78
C ALA A 105 -17.63 -6.16 8.86
N PHE A 106 -17.00 -6.37 10.02
CA PHE A 106 -17.40 -7.40 10.99
C PHE A 106 -17.71 -6.81 12.37
N LEU A 107 -18.66 -5.87 12.42
CA LEU A 107 -18.98 -5.04 13.60
C LEU A 107 -19.27 -5.82 14.90
N SER A 108 -19.64 -7.10 14.81
CA SER A 108 -19.95 -7.95 15.96
C SER A 108 -18.80 -8.83 16.44
N ASP A 109 -17.76 -9.00 15.62
CA ASP A 109 -16.67 -9.95 15.87
C ASP A 109 -15.40 -9.29 16.44
N PHE A 110 -15.21 -7.99 16.19
CA PHE A 110 -13.99 -7.26 16.59
C PHE A 110 -14.32 -5.93 17.27
N THR A 111 -13.41 -5.46 18.12
CA THR A 111 -13.47 -4.11 18.68
C THR A 111 -12.88 -3.12 17.68
N TYR A 112 -13.69 -2.18 17.19
CA TYR A 112 -13.25 -1.19 16.21
C TYR A 112 -13.00 0.17 16.82
N LYS A 113 -12.02 0.87 16.25
CA LYS A 113 -11.89 2.33 16.33
C LYS A 113 -11.65 2.87 14.93
N SER A 114 -12.48 3.80 14.49
CA SER A 114 -12.38 4.44 13.18
C SER A 114 -12.01 5.90 13.34
N ILE A 115 -10.94 6.33 12.67
CA ILE A 115 -10.43 7.70 12.68
C ILE A 115 -10.19 8.10 11.23
N SER A 116 -11.00 9.00 10.68
CA SER A 116 -10.91 9.36 9.27
C SER A 116 -9.72 10.30 9.01
N ILE A 117 -8.61 9.75 8.53
CA ILE A 117 -7.42 10.51 8.15
C ILE A 117 -7.33 10.59 6.61
N LEU A 118 -7.14 11.80 6.09
CA LEU A 118 -6.86 12.03 4.66
C LEU A 118 -5.40 11.69 4.35
N ASP A 119 -5.14 11.10 3.18
CA ASP A 119 -3.78 10.71 2.77
C ASP A 119 -3.07 11.83 2.01
N LEU A 120 -3.01 13.01 2.61
CA LEU A 120 -2.45 14.22 2.01
C LEU A 120 -1.24 14.69 2.82
N PRO A 121 -0.16 15.19 2.15
CA PRO A 121 1.00 15.75 2.83
C PRO A 121 0.66 16.85 3.86
N GLU A 122 -0.40 17.62 3.60
CA GLU A 122 -0.85 18.73 4.43
C GLU A 122 -1.66 18.27 5.66
N THR A 123 -2.07 17.00 5.72
CA THR A 123 -2.81 16.47 6.86
C THR A 123 -1.89 16.36 8.07
N ASN A 124 -2.27 17.00 9.18
CA ASN A 124 -1.54 16.91 10.44
C ASN A 124 -1.75 15.54 11.10
N ILE A 125 -0.94 14.54 10.75
CA ILE A 125 -1.08 13.18 11.26
C ILE A 125 -0.72 13.09 12.75
N LEU A 126 0.16 13.95 13.25
CA LEU A 126 0.58 13.98 14.65
C LEU A 126 -0.59 14.27 15.59
N SER A 127 -1.58 15.06 15.13
CA SER A 127 -2.78 15.37 15.92
C SER A 127 -3.63 14.13 16.26
N TYR A 128 -3.55 13.06 15.46
CA TYR A 128 -4.29 11.82 15.66
C TYR A 128 -3.53 10.80 16.53
N PHE A 129 -2.25 11.04 16.81
CA PHE A 129 -1.41 10.11 17.56
C PHE A 129 -1.97 9.76 18.94
N PRO A 130 -2.42 10.72 19.79
CA PRO A 130 -2.91 10.39 21.12
C PRO A 130 -4.06 9.37 21.09
N GLU A 131 -5.06 9.61 20.24
CA GLU A 131 -6.24 8.74 20.13
C GLU A 131 -5.91 7.38 19.50
N CYS A 132 -5.05 7.36 18.47
CA CYS A 132 -4.59 6.11 17.87
C CYS A 132 -3.78 5.26 18.85
N PHE A 133 -2.86 5.89 19.59
CA PHE A 133 -1.96 5.20 20.52
C PHE A 133 -2.71 4.67 21.72
N GLU A 134 -3.68 5.42 22.24
CA GLU A 134 -4.54 4.96 23.33
C GLU A 134 -5.28 3.67 22.97
N PHE A 135 -5.84 3.59 21.76
CA PHE A 135 -6.50 2.37 21.30
C PHE A 135 -5.54 1.19 21.14
N ILE A 136 -4.34 1.42 20.59
CA ILE A 136 -3.31 0.38 20.42
C ILE A 136 -2.82 -0.13 21.80
N GLU A 137 -2.58 0.76 22.76
CA GLU A 137 -2.19 0.42 24.13
C GLU A 137 -3.29 -0.34 24.88
N GLU A 138 -4.56 0.04 24.69
CA GLU A 138 -5.69 -0.68 25.30
C GLU A 138 -5.82 -2.10 24.75
N ALA A 139 -5.69 -2.27 23.44
CA ALA A 139 -5.69 -3.60 22.82
C ALA A 139 -4.56 -4.46 23.38
N LYS A 140 -3.35 -3.90 23.46
CA LYS A 140 -2.17 -4.58 24.03
C LYS A 140 -2.38 -4.95 25.50
N ARG A 141 -2.93 -4.04 26.33
CA ARG A 141 -3.18 -4.28 27.76
C ARG A 141 -4.19 -5.39 28.02
N LYS A 142 -5.11 -5.61 27.08
CA LYS A 142 -6.09 -6.71 27.09
C LYS A 142 -5.54 -8.03 26.51
N ASP A 143 -4.23 -8.15 26.32
CA ASP A 143 -3.57 -9.26 25.64
C ASP A 143 -4.16 -9.52 24.22
N GLY A 144 -4.66 -8.47 23.58
CA GLY A 144 -5.26 -8.51 22.27
C GLY A 144 -4.25 -8.31 21.14
N VAL A 145 -4.59 -8.83 19.96
CA VAL A 145 -3.91 -8.53 18.71
C VAL A 145 -4.66 -7.40 17.98
N VAL A 146 -3.95 -6.33 17.64
CA VAL A 146 -4.48 -5.17 16.93
C VAL A 146 -4.02 -5.13 15.48
N LEU A 147 -4.96 -4.96 14.56
CA LEU A 147 -4.70 -4.61 13.17
C LEU A 147 -4.91 -3.10 12.97
N VAL A 148 -3.84 -2.40 12.60
CA VAL A 148 -3.93 -1.03 12.12
C VAL A 148 -4.01 -1.05 10.60
N HIS A 149 -5.07 -0.52 10.01
CA HIS A 149 -5.21 -0.49 8.56
C HIS A 149 -5.68 0.87 8.05
N CYS A 150 -5.42 1.10 6.77
CA CYS A 150 -6.05 2.18 6.01
C CYS A 150 -6.57 1.61 4.68
N ASN A 151 -6.64 2.41 3.63
CA ASN A 151 -7.09 1.94 2.31
C ASN A 151 -6.11 0.90 1.74
N ALA A 152 -4.87 1.32 1.48
CA ALA A 152 -3.85 0.46 0.88
C ALA A 152 -2.85 -0.12 1.90
N GLY A 153 -2.91 0.28 3.18
CA GLY A 153 -1.89 -0.12 4.16
C GLY A 153 -0.48 0.38 3.83
N VAL A 154 -0.37 1.46 3.04
CA VAL A 154 0.90 2.00 2.52
C VAL A 154 1.35 3.25 3.29
N SER A 155 0.44 4.20 3.52
CA SER A 155 0.78 5.54 4.02
C SER A 155 0.23 5.83 5.41
N ARG A 156 -1.05 6.18 5.55
CA ARG A 156 -1.68 6.54 6.85
C ARG A 156 -1.42 5.52 7.97
N ALA A 157 -1.79 4.26 7.76
CA ALA A 157 -1.62 3.22 8.78
C ALA A 157 -0.15 2.97 9.11
N ALA A 158 0.73 2.99 8.10
CA ALA A 158 2.17 2.85 8.30
C ALA A 158 2.72 4.00 9.16
N ALA A 159 2.31 5.23 8.89
CA ALA A 159 2.73 6.40 9.66
C ALA A 159 2.26 6.34 11.12
N ILE A 160 1.01 5.90 11.37
CA ILE A 160 0.51 5.68 12.74
C ILE A 160 1.34 4.61 13.46
N VAL A 161 1.61 3.47 12.82
CA VAL A 161 2.41 2.39 13.43
C VAL A 161 3.84 2.82 13.71
N ILE A 162 4.48 3.54 12.78
CA ILE A 162 5.83 4.10 12.98
C ILE A 162 5.83 5.07 14.17
N GLY A 163 4.89 6.03 14.18
CA GLY A 163 4.76 6.99 15.27
C GLY A 163 4.52 6.30 16.62
N PHE A 164 3.71 5.25 16.63
CA PHE A 164 3.43 4.47 17.83
C PHE A 164 4.69 3.78 18.37
N LEU A 165 5.50 3.15 17.52
CA LEU A 165 6.77 2.52 17.91
C LEU A 165 7.78 3.54 18.44
N MET A 166 7.89 4.70 17.78
CA MET A 166 8.72 5.80 18.25
C MET A 166 8.24 6.32 19.62
N ASN A 167 6.93 6.33 19.84
CA ASN A 167 6.36 6.77 21.09
C ASN A 167 6.62 5.78 22.23
N SER A 168 6.17 4.55 22.05
CA SER A 168 6.12 3.50 23.07
C SER A 168 7.49 2.88 23.40
N GLU A 169 8.36 2.72 22.40
CA GLU A 169 9.66 2.04 22.57
C GLU A 169 10.84 3.01 22.58
N GLN A 170 10.59 4.33 22.49
CA GLN A 170 11.64 5.37 22.41
C GLN A 170 12.66 5.09 21.29
N THR A 171 12.18 4.53 20.18
CA THR A 171 13.02 4.19 19.02
C THR A 171 13.12 5.37 18.07
N SER A 172 14.25 5.45 17.35
CA SER A 172 14.39 6.45 16.30
C SER A 172 13.45 6.15 15.13
N PHE A 173 13.01 7.19 14.42
CA PHE A 173 12.30 7.15 13.16
C PHE A 173 12.93 6.15 12.20
N THR A 174 14.25 6.21 11.98
CA THR A 174 14.94 5.30 11.06
C THR A 174 14.79 3.84 11.47
N SER A 175 14.89 3.54 12.78
CA SER A 175 14.73 2.19 13.31
C SER A 175 13.29 1.70 13.20
N ALA A 176 12.32 2.52 13.64
CA ALA A 176 10.90 2.23 13.55
C ALA A 176 10.45 2.04 12.10
N PHE A 177 10.83 2.96 11.20
CA PHE A 177 10.55 2.85 9.76
C PHE A 177 11.10 1.56 9.16
N SER A 178 12.36 1.22 9.47
CA SER A 178 12.98 -0.01 8.96
C SER A 178 12.27 -1.27 9.45
N LEU A 179 11.87 -1.30 10.73
CA LEU A 179 11.11 -2.41 11.30
C LEU A 179 9.77 -2.61 10.56
N VAL A 180 9.01 -1.53 10.36
CA VAL A 180 7.71 -1.60 9.67
C VAL A 180 7.89 -1.92 8.18
N LYS A 181 8.94 -1.38 7.53
CA LYS A 181 9.26 -1.66 6.12
C LYS A 181 9.62 -3.12 5.89
N ASN A 182 10.33 -3.75 6.84
CA ASN A 182 10.64 -5.17 6.77
C ASN A 182 9.39 -6.04 6.97
N ALA A 183 8.46 -5.63 7.85
CA ALA A 183 7.21 -6.33 8.08
C ALA A 183 6.24 -6.23 6.89
N ARG A 184 6.17 -5.05 6.25
CA ARG A 184 5.34 -4.81 5.06
C ARG A 184 6.12 -3.99 4.02
N PRO A 185 6.75 -4.63 3.02
CA PRO A 185 7.60 -3.95 2.05
C PRO A 185 6.91 -2.87 1.21
N SER A 186 5.59 -2.89 1.10
CA SER A 186 4.82 -1.90 0.33
C SER A 186 4.69 -0.54 1.01
N ILE A 187 5.06 -0.39 2.30
CA ILE A 187 4.87 0.91 2.97
C ILE A 187 5.64 2.04 2.29
N CYS A 188 4.98 3.19 2.21
CA CYS A 188 5.52 4.44 1.68
C CYS A 188 4.60 5.58 2.17
N PRO A 189 4.74 6.05 3.42
CA PRO A 189 4.06 7.25 3.88
C PRO A 189 4.33 8.42 2.93
N ASN A 190 3.33 9.26 2.73
CA ASN A 190 3.49 10.47 1.92
C ASN A 190 4.59 11.39 2.52
N SER A 191 5.12 12.28 1.70
CA SER A 191 6.24 13.15 2.09
C SER A 191 5.98 13.97 3.34
N GLY A 192 4.76 14.51 3.49
CA GLY A 192 4.37 15.30 4.66
C GLY A 192 4.32 14.47 5.94
N PHE A 193 3.84 13.23 5.88
CA PHE A 193 3.88 12.32 7.03
C PHE A 193 5.31 11.93 7.39
N MET A 194 6.17 11.71 6.39
CA MET A 194 7.59 11.41 6.62
C MET A 194 8.30 12.59 7.30
N GLU A 195 8.01 13.82 6.90
CA GLU A 195 8.55 15.03 7.55
C GLU A 195 8.04 15.17 8.99
N GLN A 196 6.72 15.07 9.18
CA GLN A 196 6.10 15.14 10.50
C GLN A 196 6.64 14.08 11.47
N LEU A 197 6.89 12.86 11.01
CA LEU A 197 7.50 11.80 11.83
C LEU A 197 8.93 12.15 12.25
N ARG A 198 9.74 12.77 11.39
CA ARG A 198 11.09 13.21 11.75
C ARG A 198 11.03 14.34 12.79
N THR A 199 10.19 15.35 12.57
CA THR A 199 9.99 16.44 13.54
C THR A 199 9.46 15.93 14.89
N TYR A 200 8.60 14.90 14.86
CA TYR A 200 8.12 14.25 16.09
C TYR A 200 9.26 13.64 16.92
N GLN A 201 10.31 13.10 16.28
CA GLN A 201 11.49 12.61 16.98
C GLN A 201 12.25 13.74 17.69
N GLU A 202 12.50 14.85 16.99
CA GLU A 202 13.25 16.02 17.52
C GLU A 202 12.56 16.61 18.77
N GLY A 203 11.23 16.71 18.72
CA GLY A 203 10.43 17.15 19.87
C GLY A 203 10.54 16.21 21.08
N LYS A 204 10.68 14.89 20.86
CA LYS A 204 10.88 13.92 21.94
C LYS A 204 12.28 13.98 22.54
N GLU A 205 13.31 14.23 21.73
CA GLU A 205 14.70 14.39 22.19
C GLU A 205 14.86 15.65 23.06
N SER A 206 14.20 16.75 22.68
CA SER A 206 14.20 18.00 23.46
C SER A 206 13.60 17.80 24.85
N ASN A 207 12.40 17.20 24.94
CA ASN A 207 11.75 16.87 26.21
C ASN A 207 12.58 15.91 27.09
N LYS A 208 13.46 15.09 26.49
CA LYS A 208 14.37 14.21 27.23
C LYS A 208 15.52 14.98 27.85
N CYS A 209 16.06 15.98 27.14
CA CYS A 209 17.12 16.85 27.66
C CYS A 209 16.63 17.63 28.90
N ASP A 210 15.44 18.21 28.81
CA ASP A 210 14.84 18.99 29.90
C ASP A 210 14.66 18.14 31.18
N ARG A 211 14.20 16.88 31.04
CA ARG A 211 14.04 15.95 32.18
C ARG A 211 15.37 15.50 32.80
N ILE A 212 16.47 15.48 32.05
CA ILE A 212 17.79 15.16 32.61
C ILE A 212 18.30 16.34 33.43
N GLN A 213 18.03 17.58 33.01
CA GLN A 213 18.43 18.77 33.75
C GLN A 213 17.62 18.93 35.05
N GLU A 214 16.33 18.63 35.04
CA GLU A 214 15.48 18.68 36.26
C GLU A 214 15.87 17.62 37.30
N ASN A 215 16.29 16.42 36.89
CA ASN A 215 16.71 15.36 37.83
C ASN A 215 18.18 15.48 38.29
N SER A 216 18.93 16.46 37.79
CA SER A 216 20.32 16.72 38.17
C SER A 216 20.47 17.89 39.16
N SER A 217 19.35 18.47 39.61
CA SER A 217 19.30 19.52 40.65
C SER A 217 18.71 18.96 41.94
#